data_AF-A0A1Y1ZRS2-F1
#
_entry.id   AF-A0A1Y1ZRS2-F1
#
_cell.length_a   1.000
_cell.length_b   1.000
_cell.length_c   1.000
_cell.angle_alpha   90.00
_cell.angle_beta   90.00
_cell.angle_gamma   90.00
#
_symmetry.space_group_name_H-M   'P 1'
#
loop_
_entity.id
_entity.type
_entity.pdbx_description
1 polymer ?
#
loop_
_entity_poly.entity_id
_entity_poly.type
_entity_poly.pdbx_seq_one_letter_code
_entity_poly.pdbx_strand_id
1 'polypeptide(L)'
;MESPQPTRQLRLLEPQRYDPRYPGLLLQPNSRPISQEQLASEVKSIYAGLTMVETKCIHVDRAQAQAVSDESDVNCNTKLAPDHWKALIALHRTLIHEHHDFFLASQHPSASPALRRLAAKYSMPARMWKHGIHSFLELLRRRLPESIDYMLAFIYLAYQMMALLYETVPAFEDMWIECLGDLGRYRMAIEDEDVRDRETWAGVARSWYSKAADTNPSVGRLYHHLAILARPNALQQLYYYARSLTCVKPFSSARESILTLLDPILGRQTAASYPHSLPIDTSFIHAHGVLFEKLGSENFEHTLLQFQSQLDSHIGRVTAKWKEQGVYIAGTNISGLFDYRADNSTLRLLLELHGISQQGGLPKEHSHRPPPASDIDFSLSKALTLTMSTLSMVLRRIGDKNVLPRVHVPLAIMSSYTSPFISLLKSFSVCPSIITLMSGLSMLPTATALPLLTPEAPVEEKRTTYSDDSIGDWIISGAVLVYLAVAYWLDPKTRKLSLAGSVISATFWVAMVSEGDRPEFPSDYRWK
;
A
#
# COMPACT_ATOMS: atom_id res chain seq x y z
N MET A 1 3.06 63.90 38.13
CA MET A 1 3.67 62.60 37.80
C MET A 1 2.57 61.74 37.24
N GLU A 2 2.38 61.82 35.92
CA GLU A 2 1.41 61.03 35.17
C GLU A 2 2.18 60.09 34.25
N SER A 3 1.82 58.82 34.30
CA SER A 3 2.35 57.70 33.52
C SER A 3 1.93 57.78 32.04
N PRO A 4 2.79 57.44 31.06
CA PRO A 4 2.38 57.41 29.67
C PRO A 4 1.58 56.14 29.35
N GLN A 5 0.42 56.32 28.71
CA GLN A 5 -0.34 55.25 28.05
C GLN A 5 0.39 54.74 26.79
N PRO A 6 0.21 53.46 26.40
CA PRO A 6 0.82 52.91 25.19
C PRO A 6 0.05 53.35 23.93
N THR A 7 0.76 53.98 23.00
CA THR A 7 0.26 54.42 21.69
C THR A 7 -0.09 53.21 20.81
N ARG A 8 -1.38 52.89 20.71
CA ARG A 8 -1.92 51.96 19.70
C ARG A 8 -1.82 52.67 18.34
N GLN A 9 -0.81 52.33 17.55
CA GLN A 9 -0.67 52.81 16.16
C GLN A 9 -1.97 52.51 15.39
N LEU A 10 -2.74 53.55 15.08
CA LEU A 10 -3.81 53.51 14.10
C LEU A 10 -3.19 53.10 12.75
N ARG A 11 -3.64 51.96 12.19
CA ARG A 11 -3.45 51.67 10.77
C ARG A 11 -4.03 52.86 9.98
N LEU A 12 -3.17 53.51 9.20
CA LEU A 12 -3.54 54.48 8.18
C LEU A 12 -4.62 53.86 7.27
N LEU A 13 -5.78 54.51 7.20
CA LEU A 13 -6.75 54.30 6.13
C LEU A 13 -6.08 54.73 4.82
N GLU A 14 -5.64 53.79 3.98
CA GLU A 14 -5.21 54.11 2.62
C GLU A 14 -6.40 54.69 1.83
N PRO A 15 -6.22 55.75 1.02
CA PRO A 15 -7.29 56.28 0.18
C PRO A 15 -7.83 55.19 -0.75
N GLN A 16 -9.15 54.99 -0.77
CA GLN A 16 -9.81 54.09 -1.73
C GLN A 16 -9.48 54.54 -3.15
N ARG A 17 -8.61 53.79 -3.84
CA ARG A 17 -8.26 54.06 -5.23
C ARG A 17 -9.27 53.35 -6.13
N TYR A 18 -9.86 54.09 -7.06
CA TYR A 18 -10.78 53.57 -8.08
C TYR A 18 -10.08 53.60 -9.44
N ASP A 19 -10.25 52.54 -10.25
CA ASP A 19 -9.87 52.58 -11.66
C ASP A 19 -10.98 53.33 -12.42
N PRO A 20 -10.68 54.46 -13.10
CA PRO A 20 -11.70 55.22 -13.83
C PRO A 20 -12.38 54.43 -14.97
N ARG A 21 -11.80 53.30 -15.41
CA ARG A 21 -12.43 52.38 -16.37
C ARG A 21 -13.49 51.47 -15.75
N TYR A 22 -13.45 51.27 -14.43
CA TYR A 22 -14.34 50.39 -13.68
C TYR A 22 -14.80 51.04 -12.36
N PRO A 23 -15.63 52.09 -12.42
CA PRO A 23 -15.98 52.93 -11.27
C PRO A 23 -16.76 52.21 -10.15
N GLY A 24 -17.26 51.00 -10.39
CA GLY A 24 -17.92 50.15 -9.39
C GLY A 24 -17.01 49.11 -8.71
N LEU A 25 -15.74 49.01 -9.10
CA LEU A 25 -14.80 48.02 -8.58
C LEU A 25 -13.68 48.70 -7.79
N LEU A 26 -13.54 48.31 -6.52
CA LEU A 26 -12.42 48.73 -5.68
C LEU A 26 -11.13 48.07 -6.17
N LEU A 27 -10.07 48.86 -6.36
CA LEU A 27 -8.74 48.30 -6.66
C LEU A 27 -8.27 47.46 -5.46
N GLN A 28 -7.62 46.33 -5.74
CA GLN A 28 -6.97 45.57 -4.67
C GLN A 28 -6.01 46.50 -3.89
N PRO A 29 -6.07 46.50 -2.55
CA PRO A 29 -5.10 47.21 -1.73
C PRO A 29 -3.68 46.80 -2.10
N ASN A 30 -2.71 47.72 -1.99
CA ASN A 30 -1.33 47.41 -2.31
C ASN A 30 -0.78 46.37 -1.32
N SER A 31 -0.85 45.09 -1.66
CA SER A 31 -0.15 44.04 -0.92
C SER A 31 1.34 44.13 -1.25
N ARG A 32 2.14 44.78 -0.40
CA ARG A 32 3.59 44.68 -0.52
C ARG A 32 3.98 43.20 -0.35
N PRO A 33 4.68 42.58 -1.31
CA PRO A 33 5.07 41.18 -1.19
C PRO A 33 6.01 41.01 0.00
N ILE A 34 5.81 39.96 0.80
CA ILE A 34 6.69 39.64 1.94
C ILE A 34 8.11 39.35 1.44
N SER A 35 9.12 39.96 2.08
CA SER A 35 10.52 39.70 1.74
C SER A 35 10.98 38.34 2.28
N GLN A 36 12.03 37.77 1.69
CA GLN A 36 12.62 36.53 2.20
C GLN A 36 13.15 36.66 3.63
N GLU A 37 13.71 37.82 3.98
CA GLU A 37 14.22 38.10 5.32
C GLU A 37 13.10 38.19 6.35
N GLN A 38 12.01 38.88 6.01
CA GLN A 38 10.81 38.93 6.85
C GLN A 38 10.25 37.54 7.07
N LEU A 39 10.07 36.76 6.00
CA LEU A 39 9.56 35.40 6.11
C LEU A 39 10.48 34.49 6.94
N ALA A 40 11.80 34.63 6.81
CA ALA A 40 12.76 33.90 7.64
C ALA A 40 12.64 34.27 9.13
N SER A 41 12.43 35.55 9.45
CA SER A 41 12.18 35.99 10.83
C SER A 41 10.87 35.44 11.39
N GLU A 42 9.80 35.41 10.58
CA GLU A 42 8.50 34.84 10.98
C GLU A 42 8.61 33.34 11.25
N VAL A 43 9.21 32.56 10.34
CA VAL A 43 9.43 31.12 10.55
C VAL A 43 10.25 30.85 11.80
N LYS A 44 11.26 31.68 12.09
CA LYS A 44 12.06 31.55 13.32
C LYS A 44 11.24 31.83 14.58
N SER A 45 10.38 32.84 14.55
CA SER A 45 9.47 33.18 15.65
C SER A 45 8.46 32.07 15.91
N ILE A 46 7.78 31.59 14.86
CA ILE A 46 6.83 30.46 14.92
C ILE A 46 7.53 29.22 15.48
N TYR A 47 8.74 28.90 15.00
CA TYR A 47 9.49 27.75 15.50
C TYR A 47 9.80 27.83 17.00
N ALA A 48 10.11 29.03 17.52
CA ALA A 48 10.34 29.23 18.94
C ALA A 48 9.05 29.03 19.76
N GLY A 49 7.90 29.53 19.28
CA GLY A 49 6.60 29.29 19.90
C GLY A 49 6.21 27.81 19.88
N LEU A 50 6.30 27.17 18.71
CA LEU A 50 6.03 25.76 18.49
C LEU A 50 6.83 24.87 19.45
N THR A 51 8.14 25.07 19.55
CA THR A 51 9.01 24.26 20.44
C THR A 51 8.66 24.41 21.92
N MET A 52 8.23 25.61 22.34
CA MET A 52 7.75 25.85 23.70
C MET A 52 6.44 25.07 23.97
N VAL A 53 5.47 25.16 23.06
CA VAL A 53 4.19 24.45 23.19
C VAL A 53 4.38 22.94 23.11
N GLU A 54 5.25 22.45 22.22
CA GLU A 54 5.57 21.03 22.08
C GLU A 54 6.19 20.47 23.37
N THR A 55 7.15 21.18 23.94
CA THR A 55 7.78 20.79 25.21
C THR A 55 6.73 20.71 26.32
N LYS A 56 5.78 21.65 26.35
CA LYS A 56 4.67 21.64 27.31
C LYS A 56 3.74 20.44 27.10
N CYS A 57 3.36 20.12 25.86
CA CYS A 57 2.54 18.94 25.55
C CYS A 57 3.23 17.66 26.04
N ILE A 58 4.51 17.47 25.69
CA ILE A 58 5.29 16.30 26.11
C ILE A 58 5.33 16.15 27.63
N HIS A 59 5.56 17.25 28.35
CA HIS A 59 5.63 17.21 29.82
C HIS A 59 4.27 16.87 30.44
N VAL A 60 3.19 17.53 29.98
CA VAL A 60 1.84 17.31 30.49
C VAL A 60 1.36 15.89 30.18
N ASP A 61 1.52 15.41 28.95
CA ASP A 61 1.13 14.05 28.56
C ASP A 61 1.88 12.99 29.36
N ARG A 62 3.18 13.20 29.61
CA ARG A 62 3.97 12.29 30.44
C ARG A 62 3.48 12.26 31.88
N ALA A 63 3.18 13.42 32.47
CA ALA A 63 2.64 13.51 33.82
C ALA A 63 1.28 12.81 33.93
N GLN A 64 0.41 13.00 32.93
CA GLN A 64 -0.90 12.34 32.89
C GLN A 64 -0.76 10.82 32.70
N ALA A 65 0.14 10.36 31.83
CA ALA A 65 0.40 8.94 31.63
C ALA A 65 1.00 8.24 32.87
N GLN A 66 1.82 8.95 33.64
CA GLN A 66 2.34 8.47 34.93
C GLN A 66 1.22 8.34 35.96
N ALA A 67 0.37 9.36 36.09
CA ALA A 67 -0.78 9.30 36.98
C ALA A 67 -1.72 8.12 36.66
N VAL A 68 -1.93 7.79 35.38
CA VAL A 68 -2.70 6.60 34.96
C VAL A 68 -2.05 5.29 35.44
N SER A 69 -0.71 5.23 35.42
CA SER A 69 0.04 4.02 35.78
C SER A 69 0.02 3.80 37.29
N ASP A 70 0.20 4.86 38.08
CA ASP A 70 0.19 4.80 39.54
C ASP A 70 -1.22 4.49 40.10
N GLU A 71 -2.28 4.94 39.43
CA GLU A 71 -3.68 4.58 39.77
C GLU A 71 -4.03 3.11 39.50
N SER A 72 -3.24 2.38 38.71
CA SER A 72 -3.46 0.94 38.52
C SER A 72 -2.98 0.09 39.71
N ASP A 73 -2.13 0.65 40.58
CA ASP A 73 -1.60 0.01 41.80
C ASP A 73 -2.39 0.39 43.08
N VAL A 74 -3.20 1.46 43.04
CA VAL A 74 -4.02 1.93 44.16
C VAL A 74 -5.43 2.19 43.67
N ASN A 75 -6.43 1.55 44.29
CA ASN A 75 -7.86 1.62 43.96
C ASN A 75 -8.47 3.05 44.16
N CYS A 76 -7.96 4.05 43.45
CA CYS A 76 -8.47 5.42 43.36
C CYS A 76 -8.73 5.76 41.89
N ASN A 77 -9.97 5.54 41.48
CA ASN A 77 -10.45 5.92 40.15
C ASN A 77 -10.73 7.44 40.14
N THR A 78 -9.67 8.25 40.11
CA THR A 78 -9.80 9.72 40.12
C THR A 78 -10.17 10.19 38.72
N LYS A 79 -11.48 10.29 38.47
CA LYS A 79 -12.01 10.85 37.21
C LYS A 79 -11.44 12.23 36.95
N LEU A 80 -10.97 12.45 35.73
CA LEU A 80 -10.41 13.73 35.31
C LEU A 80 -11.57 14.72 35.10
N ALA A 81 -11.47 15.90 35.70
CA ALA A 81 -12.52 16.90 35.56
C ALA A 81 -12.75 17.29 34.09
N PRO A 82 -13.99 17.52 33.64
CA PRO A 82 -14.30 17.91 32.25
C PRO A 82 -13.48 19.10 31.73
N ASP A 83 -13.22 20.08 32.60
CA ASP A 83 -12.46 21.27 32.22
C ASP A 83 -10.98 20.97 32.00
N HIS A 84 -10.45 19.94 32.66
CA HIS A 84 -9.09 19.46 32.43
C HIS A 84 -8.95 18.85 31.03
N TRP A 85 -9.92 18.03 30.61
CA TRP A 85 -9.94 17.48 29.25
C TRP A 85 -9.99 18.56 28.17
N LYS A 86 -10.85 19.58 28.37
CA LYS A 86 -10.92 20.72 27.45
C LYS A 86 -9.59 21.50 27.39
N ALA A 87 -8.91 21.67 28.52
CA ALA A 87 -7.60 22.32 28.58
C ALA A 87 -6.52 21.53 27.82
N LEU A 88 -6.52 20.19 27.94
CA LEU A 88 -5.62 19.33 27.18
C LEU A 88 -5.89 19.41 25.68
N ILE A 89 -7.16 19.33 25.26
CA ILE A 89 -7.53 19.51 23.84
C ILE A 89 -7.11 20.89 23.33
N ALA A 90 -7.31 21.96 24.12
CA ALA A 90 -6.87 23.30 23.75
C ALA A 90 -5.35 23.38 23.56
N LEU A 91 -4.58 22.75 24.45
CA LEU A 91 -3.12 22.70 24.36
C LEU A 91 -2.65 21.99 23.08
N HIS A 92 -3.19 20.80 22.78
CA HIS A 92 -2.82 20.06 21.57
C HIS A 92 -3.29 20.75 20.28
N ARG A 93 -4.46 21.37 20.30
CA ARG A 93 -4.94 22.22 19.20
C ARG A 93 -3.95 23.36 18.91
N THR A 94 -3.46 24.06 19.95
CA THR A 94 -2.45 25.11 19.77
C THR A 94 -1.19 24.53 19.10
N LEU A 95 -0.68 23.39 19.57
CA LEU A 95 0.50 22.76 18.97
C LEU A 95 0.29 22.43 17.49
N ILE A 96 -0.87 21.86 17.14
CA ILE A 96 -1.23 21.51 15.77
C ILE A 96 -1.31 22.77 14.87
N HIS A 97 -1.87 23.88 15.38
CA HIS A 97 -1.92 25.14 14.65
C HIS A 97 -0.54 25.77 14.47
N GLU A 98 0.32 25.75 15.48
CA GLU A 98 1.71 26.24 15.36
C GLU A 98 2.49 25.44 14.31
N HIS A 99 2.30 24.11 14.25
CA HIS A 99 2.86 23.29 13.17
C HIS A 99 2.31 23.69 11.80
N HIS A 100 0.99 23.89 11.68
CA HIS A 100 0.36 24.33 10.44
C HIS A 100 0.93 25.67 9.96
N ASP A 101 1.04 26.65 10.85
CA ASP A 101 1.60 27.97 10.54
C ASP A 101 3.07 27.88 10.13
N PHE A 102 3.84 27.01 10.80
CA PHE A 102 5.22 26.71 10.40
C PHE A 102 5.28 26.13 8.98
N PHE A 103 4.39 25.21 8.61
CA PHE A 103 4.37 24.64 7.26
C PHE A 103 3.99 25.68 6.21
N LEU A 104 2.93 26.46 6.43
CA LEU A 104 2.52 27.51 5.49
C LEU A 104 3.61 28.56 5.30
N ALA A 105 4.24 29.01 6.38
CA ALA A 105 5.32 29.99 6.30
C ALA A 105 6.58 29.42 5.62
N SER A 106 6.98 28.20 5.99
CA SER A 106 8.19 27.58 5.40
C SER A 106 8.02 27.18 3.93
N GLN A 107 6.80 26.84 3.50
CA GLN A 107 6.47 26.44 2.12
C GLN A 107 5.88 27.58 1.28
N HIS A 108 5.83 28.80 1.81
CA HIS A 108 5.32 29.96 1.08
C HIS A 108 6.04 30.15 -0.28
N PRO A 109 5.35 30.66 -1.33
CA PRO A 109 5.97 30.88 -2.65
C PRO A 109 7.25 31.72 -2.60
N SER A 110 7.29 32.76 -1.77
CA SER A 110 8.48 33.60 -1.56
C SER A 110 9.58 32.97 -0.69
N ALA A 111 9.37 31.78 -0.11
CA ALA A 111 10.36 31.12 0.75
C ALA A 111 11.61 30.71 -0.03
N SER A 112 12.78 30.96 0.56
CA SER A 112 14.04 30.49 -0.02
C SER A 112 14.13 28.96 0.02
N PRO A 113 14.93 28.31 -0.85
CA PRO A 113 15.10 26.86 -0.82
C PRO A 113 15.61 26.33 0.52
N ALA A 114 16.44 27.11 1.23
CA ALA A 114 16.92 26.77 2.55
C ALA A 114 15.77 26.72 3.59
N LEU A 115 14.83 27.66 3.51
CA LEU A 115 13.67 27.75 4.39
C LEU A 115 12.69 26.59 4.16
N ARG A 116 12.40 26.27 2.89
CA ARG A 116 11.53 25.14 2.52
C ARG A 116 12.05 23.79 3.05
N ARG A 117 13.38 23.60 3.09
CA ARG A 117 14.01 22.37 3.61
C ARG A 117 13.93 22.22 5.12
N LEU A 118 13.60 23.27 5.88
CA LEU A 118 13.58 23.19 7.35
C LEU A 118 12.56 22.20 7.88
N ALA A 119 11.38 22.12 7.24
CA ALA A 119 10.34 21.19 7.64
C ALA A 119 10.82 19.73 7.61
N ALA A 120 11.55 19.33 6.56
CA ALA A 120 12.18 18.01 6.46
C ALA A 120 13.37 17.88 7.43
N LYS A 121 14.25 18.89 7.51
CA LYS A 121 15.45 18.89 8.36
C LYS A 121 15.12 18.70 9.84
N TYR A 122 14.02 19.29 10.30
CA TYR A 122 13.57 19.20 11.69
C TYR A 122 12.50 18.13 11.92
N SER A 123 12.24 17.29 10.91
CA SER A 123 11.25 16.21 10.97
C SER A 123 9.87 16.68 11.45
N MET A 124 9.43 17.85 10.98
CA MET A 124 8.20 18.50 11.45
C MET A 124 6.96 17.62 11.29
N PRO A 125 6.74 16.90 10.17
CA PRO A 125 5.59 16.01 10.05
C PRO A 125 5.57 14.91 11.13
N ALA A 126 6.73 14.26 11.34
CA ALA A 126 6.86 13.19 12.33
C ALA A 126 6.68 13.71 13.77
N ARG A 127 7.19 14.91 14.08
CA ARG A 127 7.01 15.57 15.39
C ARG A 127 5.55 15.94 15.64
N MET A 128 4.91 16.55 14.65
CA MET A 128 3.49 16.91 14.72
C MET A 128 2.63 15.67 14.97
N TRP A 129 2.86 14.58 14.24
CA TRP A 129 2.18 13.32 14.49
C TRP A 129 2.44 12.80 15.89
N LYS A 130 3.71 12.64 16.28
CA LYS A 130 4.09 12.01 17.56
C LYS A 130 3.64 12.81 18.78
N HIS A 131 3.90 14.11 18.81
CA HIS A 131 3.74 14.99 19.98
C HIS A 131 2.45 15.82 19.93
N GLY A 132 1.93 16.10 18.72
CA GLY A 132 0.68 16.82 18.55
C GLY A 132 -0.55 15.93 18.62
N ILE A 133 -0.48 14.72 18.04
CA ILE A 133 -1.67 13.90 17.77
C ILE A 133 -1.62 12.56 18.50
N HIS A 134 -0.64 11.72 18.17
CA HIS A 134 -0.59 10.31 18.57
C HIS A 134 -0.46 10.12 20.09
N SER A 135 0.45 10.84 20.75
CA SER A 135 0.63 10.75 22.21
C SER A 135 -0.66 11.08 22.97
N PHE A 136 -1.36 12.14 22.55
CA PHE A 136 -2.62 12.53 23.17
C PHE A 136 -3.77 11.57 22.84
N LEU A 137 -3.86 11.05 21.61
CA LEU A 137 -4.81 9.97 21.27
C LEU A 137 -4.60 8.74 22.15
N GLU A 138 -3.35 8.35 22.42
CA GLU A 138 -3.04 7.23 23.30
C GLU A 138 -3.42 7.51 24.76
N LEU A 139 -3.24 8.74 25.23
CA LEU A 139 -3.70 9.16 26.56
C LEU A 139 -5.23 9.05 26.67
N LEU A 140 -5.95 9.57 25.67
CA LEU A 140 -7.41 9.48 25.61
C LEU A 140 -7.85 8.01 25.56
N ARG A 141 -7.24 7.19 24.69
CA ARG A 141 -7.58 5.77 24.53
C ARG A 141 -7.44 4.98 25.83
N ARG A 142 -6.40 5.23 26.64
CA ARG A 142 -6.20 4.56 27.94
C ARG A 142 -7.24 4.90 29.00
N ARG A 143 -7.96 6.01 28.83
CA ARG A 143 -9.00 6.50 29.76
C ARG A 143 -10.41 6.22 29.25
N LEU A 144 -10.57 5.38 28.22
CA LEU A 144 -11.89 4.92 27.79
C LEU A 144 -12.55 4.08 28.90
N PRO A 145 -13.88 4.16 29.09
CA PRO A 145 -14.84 4.91 28.27
C PRO A 145 -15.01 6.40 28.65
N GLU A 146 -14.41 6.88 29.74
CA GLU A 146 -14.61 8.25 30.26
C GLU A 146 -14.23 9.34 29.25
N SER A 147 -13.19 9.10 28.45
CA SER A 147 -12.62 10.06 27.50
C SER A 147 -13.30 10.08 26.13
N ILE A 148 -14.34 9.28 25.88
CA ILE A 148 -14.83 8.99 24.53
C ILE A 148 -15.25 10.23 23.74
N ASP A 149 -16.04 11.13 24.33
CA ASP A 149 -16.50 12.37 23.67
C ASP A 149 -15.33 13.31 23.33
N TYR A 150 -14.33 13.36 24.21
CA TYR A 150 -13.12 14.15 24.04
C TYR A 150 -12.22 13.57 22.95
N MET A 151 -12.10 12.25 22.90
CA MET A 151 -11.38 11.52 21.86
C MET A 151 -12.03 11.74 20.49
N LEU A 152 -13.36 11.65 20.43
CA LEU A 152 -14.13 11.93 19.22
C LEU A 152 -13.88 13.36 18.72
N ALA A 153 -14.05 14.35 19.59
CA ALA A 153 -13.83 15.76 19.25
C ALA A 153 -12.40 16.02 18.76
N PHE A 154 -11.39 15.41 19.42
CA PHE A 154 -10.00 15.56 19.04
C PHE A 154 -9.67 14.89 17.70
N ILE A 155 -10.23 13.71 17.42
CA ILE A 155 -10.04 13.04 16.12
C ILE A 155 -10.57 13.92 14.98
N TYR A 156 -11.76 14.51 15.11
CA TYR A 156 -12.30 15.40 14.08
C TYR A 156 -11.42 16.64 13.87
N LEU A 157 -10.93 17.25 14.95
CA LEU A 157 -9.99 18.37 14.87
C LEU A 157 -8.69 17.98 14.15
N ALA A 158 -8.07 16.87 14.55
CA ALA A 158 -6.84 16.39 13.93
C ALA A 158 -7.05 16.04 12.46
N TYR A 159 -8.18 15.40 12.12
CA TYR A 159 -8.53 15.03 10.75
C TYR A 159 -8.69 16.26 9.86
N GLN A 160 -9.41 17.29 10.31
CA GLN A 160 -9.57 18.54 9.58
C GLN A 160 -8.21 19.22 9.33
N MET A 161 -7.33 19.24 10.34
CA MET A 161 -6.00 19.84 10.19
C MET A 161 -5.09 19.03 9.25
N MET A 162 -5.15 17.70 9.29
CA MET A 162 -4.40 16.84 8.36
C MET A 162 -4.92 16.97 6.93
N ALA A 163 -6.24 17.03 6.73
CA ALA A 163 -6.84 17.24 5.41
C ALA A 163 -6.47 18.61 4.82
N LEU A 164 -6.47 19.66 5.65
CA LEU A 164 -6.02 20.98 5.22
C LEU A 164 -4.53 20.98 4.82
N LEU A 165 -3.66 20.32 5.58
CA LEU A 165 -2.24 20.19 5.22
C LEU A 165 -2.02 19.33 3.97
N TYR A 166 -2.84 18.31 3.77
CA TYR A 166 -2.85 17.51 2.55
C TYR A 166 -3.11 18.36 1.31
N GLU A 167 -4.06 19.30 1.39
CA GLU A 167 -4.41 20.19 0.27
C GLU A 167 -3.42 21.37 0.09
N THR A 168 -2.91 21.92 1.19
CA THR A 168 -2.11 23.17 1.16
C THR A 168 -0.60 22.93 1.13
N VAL A 169 -0.12 21.75 1.54
CA VAL A 169 1.31 21.44 1.68
C VAL A 169 1.63 20.05 1.08
N PRO A 170 1.63 19.93 -0.26
CA PRO A 170 1.82 18.65 -0.95
C PRO A 170 3.23 18.06 -0.80
N ALA A 171 4.22 18.85 -0.35
CA ALA A 171 5.60 18.39 -0.17
C ALA A 171 5.75 17.19 0.80
N PHE A 172 4.76 16.96 1.66
CA PHE A 172 4.72 15.85 2.62
C PHE A 172 3.47 14.99 2.44
N GLU A 173 2.92 14.93 1.22
CA GLU A 173 1.68 14.23 0.90
C GLU A 173 1.63 12.81 1.48
N ASP A 174 2.69 12.04 1.30
CA ASP A 174 2.82 10.67 1.80
C ASP A 174 2.56 10.57 3.32
N MET A 175 3.12 11.50 4.11
CA MET A 175 2.94 11.51 5.56
C MET A 175 1.50 11.88 5.94
N TRP A 176 0.88 12.83 5.23
CA TRP A 176 -0.48 13.27 5.50
C TRP A 176 -1.50 12.18 5.20
N ILE A 177 -1.36 11.49 4.07
CA ILE A 177 -2.20 10.36 3.68
C ILE A 177 -2.18 9.28 4.79
N GLU A 178 -0.99 8.94 5.27
CA GLU A 178 -0.86 7.93 6.33
C GLU A 178 -1.51 8.37 7.64
N CYS A 179 -1.32 9.63 8.06
CA CYS A 179 -1.95 10.19 9.26
C CYS A 179 -3.48 10.18 9.15
N LEU A 180 -4.03 10.49 7.98
CA LEU A 180 -5.48 10.44 7.71
C LEU A 180 -6.02 9.01 7.78
N GLY A 181 -5.26 8.02 7.28
CA GLY A 181 -5.58 6.60 7.44
C GLY A 181 -5.58 6.16 8.91
N ASP A 182 -4.56 6.56 9.67
CA ASP A 182 -4.45 6.25 11.10
C ASP A 182 -5.61 6.90 11.90
N LEU A 183 -5.95 8.17 11.63
CA LEU A 183 -7.08 8.86 12.27
C LEU A 183 -8.42 8.19 11.95
N GLY A 184 -8.63 7.77 10.69
CA GLY A 184 -9.80 7.01 10.31
C GLY A 184 -9.91 5.69 11.07
N ARG A 185 -8.79 5.01 11.31
CA ARG A 185 -8.76 3.80 12.14
C ARG A 185 -9.06 4.05 13.61
N TYR A 186 -8.53 5.13 14.20
CA TYR A 186 -8.89 5.50 15.58
C TYR A 186 -10.39 5.72 15.69
N ARG A 187 -10.98 6.47 14.75
CA ARG A 187 -12.43 6.74 14.74
C ARG A 187 -13.28 5.48 14.55
N MET A 188 -12.84 4.56 13.69
CA MET A 188 -13.45 3.24 13.51
C MET A 188 -13.36 2.39 14.79
N ALA A 189 -12.23 2.42 15.49
CA ALA A 189 -11.97 1.55 16.63
C ALA A 189 -12.71 1.95 17.92
N ILE A 190 -13.08 3.23 18.07
CA ILE A 190 -13.88 3.71 19.20
C ILE A 190 -15.39 3.65 18.95
N GLU A 191 -15.82 3.29 17.74
CA GLU A 191 -17.24 3.12 17.39
C GLU A 191 -17.69 1.69 17.70
N ASP A 192 -18.41 1.55 18.81
CA ASP A 192 -18.96 0.27 19.26
C ASP A 192 -20.48 0.17 19.06
N GLU A 193 -21.21 1.29 18.90
CA GLU A 193 -22.67 1.28 18.82
C GLU A 193 -23.21 1.31 17.38
N ASP A 194 -22.75 2.23 16.52
CA ASP A 194 -23.24 2.31 15.13
C ASP A 194 -22.31 1.58 14.15
N VAL A 195 -22.72 0.36 13.76
CA VAL A 195 -22.03 -0.47 12.78
C VAL A 195 -21.83 0.24 11.43
N ARG A 196 -22.73 1.15 11.03
CA ARG A 196 -22.62 1.88 9.76
C ARG A 196 -21.56 2.96 9.84
N ASP A 197 -21.46 3.67 10.95
CA ASP A 197 -20.41 4.66 11.16
C ASP A 197 -19.04 3.96 11.22
N ARG A 198 -18.97 2.81 11.90
CA ARG A 198 -17.78 1.98 11.90
C ARG A 198 -17.35 1.55 10.49
N GLU A 199 -18.27 1.07 9.66
CA GLU A 199 -17.95 0.70 8.26
C GLU A 199 -17.58 1.93 7.42
N THR A 200 -18.23 3.08 7.65
CA THR A 200 -17.89 4.34 6.96
C THR A 200 -16.44 4.73 7.24
N TRP A 201 -16.03 4.73 8.51
CA TRP A 201 -14.66 5.06 8.90
C TRP A 201 -13.65 4.00 8.51
N ALA A 202 -14.04 2.72 8.50
CA ALA A 202 -13.24 1.65 7.90
C ALA A 202 -13.00 1.93 6.40
N GLY A 203 -14.02 2.35 5.66
CA GLY A 203 -13.95 2.76 4.26
C GLY A 203 -13.04 3.98 4.04
N VAL A 204 -13.17 5.00 4.88
CA VAL A 204 -12.30 6.21 4.84
C VAL A 204 -10.83 5.81 5.05
N ALA A 205 -10.55 5.05 6.11
CA ALA A 205 -9.18 4.59 6.38
C ALA A 205 -8.63 3.73 5.23
N ARG A 206 -9.46 2.81 4.70
CA ARG A 206 -9.10 1.94 3.58
C ARG A 206 -8.75 2.75 2.34
N SER A 207 -9.54 3.78 2.02
CA SER A 207 -9.27 4.69 0.90
C SER A 207 -7.91 5.38 1.04
N TRP A 208 -7.58 5.90 2.24
CA TRP A 208 -6.30 6.56 2.47
C TRP A 208 -5.12 5.59 2.38
N TYR A 209 -5.20 4.40 2.98
CA TYR A 209 -4.10 3.44 2.87
C TYR A 209 -3.97 2.83 1.47
N SER A 210 -5.06 2.66 0.73
CA SER A 210 -4.98 2.27 -0.68
C SER A 210 -4.20 3.31 -1.48
N LYS A 211 -4.53 4.60 -1.30
CA LYS A 211 -3.78 5.70 -1.92
C LYS A 211 -2.30 5.71 -1.51
N ALA A 212 -2.01 5.52 -0.22
CA ALA A 212 -0.64 5.42 0.27
C ALA A 212 0.12 4.25 -0.39
N ALA A 213 -0.54 3.10 -0.51
CA ALA A 213 0.05 1.89 -1.09
C ALA A 213 0.28 2.05 -2.60
N ASP A 214 -0.55 2.81 -3.31
CA ASP A 214 -0.36 3.12 -4.72
C ASP A 214 0.87 4.02 -4.95
N THR A 215 1.07 5.02 -4.08
CA THR A 215 2.27 5.89 -4.15
C THR A 215 3.52 5.18 -3.66
N ASN A 216 3.40 4.33 -2.65
CA ASN A 216 4.51 3.66 -1.97
C ASN A 216 4.35 2.13 -1.92
N PRO A 217 4.29 1.43 -3.08
CA PRO A 217 3.96 0.00 -3.15
C PRO A 217 5.01 -0.92 -2.52
N SER A 218 6.19 -0.37 -2.22
CA SER A 218 7.31 -1.09 -1.60
C SER A 218 7.19 -1.25 -0.08
N VAL A 219 6.26 -0.55 0.59
CA VAL A 219 6.15 -0.48 2.05
C VAL A 219 5.12 -1.47 2.59
N GLY A 220 5.59 -2.53 3.25
CA GLY A 220 4.75 -3.60 3.79
C GLY A 220 3.75 -3.14 4.86
N ARG A 221 4.11 -2.15 5.69
CA ARG A 221 3.24 -1.65 6.78
C ARG A 221 1.91 -1.12 6.27
N LEU A 222 1.86 -0.54 5.06
CA LEU A 222 0.61 -0.04 4.47
C LEU A 222 -0.36 -1.20 4.18
N TYR A 223 0.17 -2.30 3.64
CA TYR A 223 -0.62 -3.50 3.40
C TYR A 223 -1.03 -4.19 4.70
N HIS A 224 -0.22 -4.14 5.76
CA HIS A 224 -0.63 -4.62 7.09
C HIS A 224 -1.87 -3.88 7.61
N HIS A 225 -1.91 -2.55 7.47
CA HIS A 225 -3.07 -1.75 7.85
C HIS A 225 -4.29 -2.08 6.98
N LEU A 226 -4.11 -2.27 5.67
CA LEU A 226 -5.17 -2.74 4.76
C LEU A 226 -5.69 -4.14 5.14
N ALA A 227 -4.84 -5.04 5.64
CA ALA A 227 -5.26 -6.36 6.11
C ALA A 227 -6.19 -6.28 7.33
N ILE A 228 -5.88 -5.39 8.27
CA ILE A 228 -6.75 -5.13 9.44
C ILE A 228 -8.12 -4.62 8.97
N LEU A 229 -8.14 -3.71 8.00
CA LEU A 229 -9.34 -3.09 7.44
C LEU A 229 -10.11 -3.96 6.45
N ALA A 230 -9.57 -5.10 6.05
CA ALA A 230 -10.20 -6.00 5.09
C ALA A 230 -11.33 -6.84 5.72
N ARG A 231 -11.48 -6.86 7.06
CA ARG A 231 -12.59 -7.59 7.71
C ARG A 231 -13.94 -7.06 7.22
N PRO A 232 -14.93 -7.94 6.95
CA PRO A 232 -14.92 -9.40 7.17
C PRO A 232 -14.37 -10.25 6.00
N ASN A 233 -13.78 -9.66 4.96
CA ASN A 233 -13.24 -10.37 3.79
C ASN A 233 -11.92 -11.10 4.11
N ALA A 234 -12.05 -12.36 4.52
CA ALA A 234 -10.94 -13.22 4.94
C ALA A 234 -9.90 -13.46 3.82
N LEU A 235 -10.33 -13.63 2.57
CA LEU A 235 -9.43 -13.82 1.42
C LEU A 235 -8.56 -12.58 1.19
N GLN A 236 -9.17 -11.40 1.19
CA GLN A 236 -8.47 -10.13 1.01
C GLN A 236 -7.54 -9.83 2.19
N GLN A 237 -7.96 -10.16 3.41
CA GLN A 237 -7.10 -10.05 4.59
C GLN A 237 -5.85 -10.93 4.49
N LEU A 238 -5.99 -12.20 4.10
CA LEU A 238 -4.85 -13.09 3.89
C LEU A 238 -3.88 -12.51 2.85
N TYR A 239 -4.41 -12.03 1.72
CA TYR A 239 -3.61 -11.41 0.68
C TYR A 239 -2.81 -10.22 1.20
N TYR A 240 -3.44 -9.30 1.93
CA TYR A 240 -2.74 -8.12 2.43
C TYR A 240 -1.69 -8.44 3.51
N TYR A 241 -1.94 -9.41 4.39
CA TYR A 241 -0.91 -9.88 5.32
C TYR A 241 0.26 -10.53 4.58
N ALA A 242 -0.02 -11.40 3.60
CA ALA A 242 1.01 -12.04 2.79
C ALA A 242 1.85 -11.00 2.02
N ARG A 243 1.19 -10.00 1.40
CA ARG A 243 1.84 -8.87 0.73
C ARG A 243 2.71 -8.05 1.68
N SER A 244 2.21 -7.73 2.86
CA SER A 244 2.95 -7.00 3.89
C SER A 244 4.30 -7.66 4.23
N LEU A 245 4.35 -8.98 4.23
CA LEU A 245 5.57 -9.76 4.48
C LEU A 245 6.51 -9.80 3.26
N THR A 246 5.97 -9.79 2.05
CA THR A 246 6.74 -9.96 0.81
C THR A 246 7.04 -8.68 0.04
N CYS A 247 6.56 -7.51 0.49
CA CYS A 247 6.98 -6.20 -0.02
C CYS A 247 8.49 -5.97 0.16
N VAL A 248 9.10 -5.09 -0.63
CA VAL A 248 10.56 -4.79 -0.54
C VAL A 248 10.98 -4.42 0.88
N LYS A 249 10.25 -3.50 1.53
CA LYS A 249 10.38 -3.16 2.96
C LYS A 249 9.32 -3.96 3.72
N PRO A 250 9.64 -5.12 4.31
CA PRO A 250 8.65 -5.99 4.93
C PRO A 250 8.20 -5.39 6.26
N PHE A 251 7.03 -5.81 6.74
CA PHE A 251 6.57 -5.48 8.09
C PHE A 251 6.43 -6.75 8.93
N SER A 252 7.38 -6.99 9.82
CA SER A 252 7.53 -8.25 10.57
C SER A 252 6.36 -8.57 11.49
N SER A 253 5.74 -7.55 12.11
CA SER A 253 4.57 -7.74 12.99
C SER A 253 3.36 -8.35 12.27
N ALA A 254 3.35 -8.36 10.93
CA ALA A 254 2.34 -9.08 10.15
C ALA A 254 2.41 -10.61 10.38
N ARG A 255 3.56 -11.17 10.78
CA ARG A 255 3.70 -12.61 11.09
C ARG A 255 2.88 -13.04 12.29
N GLU A 256 2.74 -12.18 13.29
CA GLU A 256 1.87 -12.44 14.45
C GLU A 256 0.42 -12.08 14.11
N SER A 257 0.21 -10.96 13.41
CA SER A 257 -1.14 -10.48 13.09
C SER A 257 -1.93 -11.44 12.20
N ILE A 258 -1.26 -12.12 11.25
CA ILE A 258 -1.89 -13.10 10.36
C ILE A 258 -2.47 -14.30 11.14
N LEU A 259 -1.94 -14.64 12.32
CA LEU A 259 -2.45 -15.74 13.14
C LEU A 259 -3.86 -15.48 13.64
N THR A 260 -4.27 -14.22 13.78
CA THR A 260 -5.67 -13.86 14.10
C THR A 260 -6.66 -14.30 13.03
N LEU A 261 -6.19 -14.57 11.80
CA LEU A 261 -6.95 -15.16 10.71
C LEU A 261 -6.77 -16.68 10.64
N LEU A 262 -5.54 -17.16 10.84
CA LEU A 262 -5.19 -18.57 10.63
C LEU A 262 -5.62 -19.48 11.78
N ASP A 263 -5.44 -19.08 13.04
CA ASP A 263 -5.69 -19.93 14.22
C ASP A 263 -7.13 -20.46 14.31
N PRO A 264 -8.19 -19.66 14.03
CA PRO A 264 -9.55 -20.18 14.04
C PRO A 264 -9.80 -21.21 12.94
N ILE A 265 -9.20 -21.01 11.76
CA ILE A 265 -9.34 -21.91 10.60
C ILE A 265 -8.53 -23.20 10.82
N LEU A 266 -7.41 -23.13 11.53
CA LEU A 266 -6.56 -24.26 11.91
C LEU A 266 -7.08 -25.00 13.15
N GLY A 267 -8.23 -24.63 13.70
CA GLY A 267 -8.86 -25.29 14.85
C GLY A 267 -8.16 -25.04 16.19
N ARG A 268 -7.28 -24.03 16.28
CA ARG A 268 -6.57 -23.69 17.52
C ARG A 268 -7.35 -22.73 18.42
N GLN A 269 -8.38 -22.08 17.89
CA GLN A 269 -9.25 -21.16 18.63
C GLN A 269 -10.71 -21.38 18.25
N THR A 270 -11.57 -21.59 19.25
CA THR A 270 -13.02 -21.83 19.08
C THR A 270 -13.87 -20.55 19.13
N ALA A 271 -13.31 -19.42 19.58
CA ALA A 271 -14.07 -18.20 19.88
C ALA A 271 -14.16 -17.17 18.73
N ALA A 272 -13.20 -17.16 17.80
CA ALA A 272 -13.17 -16.22 16.67
C ALA A 272 -13.63 -16.92 15.38
N SER A 273 -14.85 -17.44 15.35
CA SER A 273 -15.41 -17.94 14.10
C SER A 273 -15.51 -16.78 13.11
N TYR A 274 -15.02 -16.96 11.88
CA TYR A 274 -15.47 -16.17 10.73
C TYR A 274 -16.84 -16.73 10.36
N PRO A 275 -17.97 -16.23 10.92
CA PRO A 275 -19.24 -16.95 10.91
C PRO A 275 -19.86 -17.02 9.49
N HIS A 276 -19.21 -16.35 8.53
CA HIS A 276 -19.67 -16.14 7.17
C HIS A 276 -18.54 -16.32 6.13
N SER A 277 -17.40 -16.95 6.46
CA SER A 277 -16.40 -17.25 5.44
C SER A 277 -16.93 -18.27 4.44
N LEU A 278 -16.70 -18.03 3.15
CA LEU A 278 -17.09 -19.01 2.14
C LEU A 278 -16.26 -20.29 2.33
N PRO A 279 -16.84 -21.48 2.05
CA PRO A 279 -16.10 -22.74 2.18
C PRO A 279 -14.80 -22.77 1.36
N ILE A 280 -14.80 -22.16 0.18
CA ILE A 280 -13.61 -22.07 -0.68
C ILE A 280 -12.53 -21.17 -0.07
N ASP A 281 -12.91 -20.03 0.53
CA ASP A 281 -11.97 -19.13 1.19
C ASP A 281 -11.35 -19.86 2.39
N THR A 282 -12.18 -20.58 3.15
CA THR A 282 -11.74 -21.39 4.30
C THR A 282 -10.72 -22.44 3.86
N SER A 283 -11.00 -23.21 2.80
CA SER A 283 -10.04 -24.19 2.26
C SER A 283 -8.75 -23.52 1.75
N PHE A 284 -8.85 -22.40 1.04
CA PHE A 284 -7.67 -21.68 0.54
C PHE A 284 -6.79 -21.13 1.68
N ILE A 285 -7.41 -20.48 2.66
CA ILE A 285 -6.73 -19.94 3.83
C ILE A 285 -6.13 -21.06 4.68
N HIS A 286 -6.83 -22.19 4.82
CA HIS A 286 -6.31 -23.36 5.52
C HIS A 286 -5.06 -23.93 4.83
N ALA A 287 -5.04 -24.02 3.50
CA ALA A 287 -3.87 -24.49 2.75
C ALA A 287 -2.67 -23.56 2.97
N HIS A 288 -2.91 -22.24 2.92
CA HIS A 288 -1.89 -21.25 3.22
C HIS A 288 -1.44 -21.23 4.68
N GLY A 289 -2.33 -21.54 5.63
CA GLY A 289 -2.02 -21.70 7.04
C GLY A 289 -1.10 -22.90 7.29
N VAL A 290 -1.38 -24.04 6.65
CA VAL A 290 -0.50 -25.22 6.68
C VAL A 290 0.89 -24.90 6.09
N LEU A 291 0.95 -24.17 4.97
CA LEU A 291 2.22 -23.73 4.38
C LEU A 291 2.97 -22.76 5.30
N PHE A 292 2.28 -21.76 5.85
CA PHE A 292 2.86 -20.70 6.67
C PHE A 292 3.46 -21.24 7.97
N GLU A 293 2.73 -22.13 8.63
CA GLU A 293 3.10 -22.73 9.92
C GLU A 293 3.91 -24.03 9.76
N LYS A 294 4.18 -24.45 8.52
CA LYS A 294 4.94 -25.66 8.17
C LYS A 294 4.34 -26.93 8.79
N LEU A 295 3.02 -27.06 8.72
CA LEU A 295 2.28 -28.23 9.23
C LEU A 295 2.38 -29.42 8.27
N GLY A 296 2.07 -30.63 8.76
CA GLY A 296 2.29 -31.89 8.05
C GLY A 296 1.57 -32.04 6.69
N SER A 297 2.12 -32.91 5.83
CA SER A 297 1.66 -33.11 4.43
C SER A 297 0.24 -33.59 4.27
N GLU A 298 -0.26 -34.44 5.16
CA GLU A 298 -1.61 -34.99 5.03
C GLU A 298 -2.67 -33.89 5.13
N ASN A 299 -2.46 -32.92 6.03
CA ASN A 299 -3.32 -31.76 6.20
C ASN A 299 -3.34 -30.87 4.95
N PHE A 300 -2.17 -30.72 4.29
CA PHE A 300 -2.06 -29.93 3.08
C PHE A 300 -2.83 -30.55 1.91
N GLU A 301 -2.62 -31.84 1.64
CA GLU A 301 -3.24 -32.53 0.50
C GLU A 301 -4.77 -32.54 0.59
N HIS A 302 -5.31 -32.86 1.77
CA HIS A 302 -6.76 -32.83 2.01
C HIS A 302 -7.35 -31.45 1.69
N THR A 303 -6.68 -30.41 2.18
CA THR A 303 -7.15 -29.03 2.03
C THR A 303 -7.02 -28.52 0.59
N LEU A 304 -5.93 -28.88 -0.09
CA LEU A 304 -5.71 -28.57 -1.51
C LEU A 304 -6.82 -29.18 -2.36
N LEU A 305 -7.14 -30.47 -2.16
CA LEU A 305 -8.22 -31.15 -2.88
C LEU A 305 -9.57 -30.48 -2.62
N GLN A 306 -9.85 -30.11 -1.37
CA GLN A 306 -11.08 -29.42 -1.01
C GLN A 306 -11.19 -28.05 -1.71
N PHE A 307 -10.11 -27.26 -1.74
CA PHE A 307 -10.07 -25.99 -2.48
C PHE A 307 -10.27 -26.19 -3.99
N GLN A 308 -9.55 -27.15 -4.59
CA GLN A 308 -9.64 -27.44 -6.02
C GLN A 308 -11.04 -27.90 -6.43
N SER A 309 -11.70 -28.75 -5.64
CA SER A 309 -13.06 -29.23 -5.94
C SER A 309 -14.10 -28.10 -6.04
N GLN A 310 -13.85 -26.97 -5.38
CA GLN A 310 -14.77 -25.83 -5.32
C GLN A 310 -14.44 -24.73 -6.34
N LEU A 311 -13.17 -24.64 -6.77
CA LEU A 311 -12.63 -23.51 -7.52
C LEU A 311 -13.41 -23.20 -8.80
N ASP A 312 -13.61 -24.18 -9.69
CA ASP A 312 -14.28 -23.94 -10.97
C ASP A 312 -15.73 -23.45 -10.80
N SER A 313 -16.47 -24.10 -9.89
CA SER A 313 -17.84 -23.69 -9.55
C SER A 313 -17.90 -22.28 -8.96
N HIS A 314 -16.91 -21.91 -8.15
CA HIS A 314 -16.85 -20.59 -7.53
C HIS A 314 -16.58 -19.51 -8.56
N ILE A 315 -15.61 -19.72 -9.47
CA ILE A 315 -15.33 -18.79 -10.58
C ILE A 315 -16.59 -18.56 -11.40
N GLY A 316 -17.30 -19.63 -11.77
CA GLY A 316 -18.56 -19.56 -12.51
C GLY A 316 -19.66 -18.79 -11.78
N ARG A 317 -19.71 -18.88 -10.44
CA ARG A 317 -20.73 -18.21 -9.60
C ARG A 317 -20.45 -16.72 -9.42
N VAL A 318 -19.21 -16.34 -9.15
CA VAL A 318 -18.84 -14.95 -8.81
C VAL A 318 -18.53 -14.08 -10.03
N THR A 319 -18.28 -14.71 -11.19
CA THR A 319 -18.11 -14.08 -12.51
C THR A 319 -17.18 -12.86 -12.47
N ALA A 320 -17.71 -11.64 -12.61
CA ALA A 320 -16.93 -10.40 -12.63
C ALA A 320 -16.11 -10.17 -11.35
N LYS A 321 -16.61 -10.60 -10.17
CA LYS A 321 -15.87 -10.47 -8.89
C LYS A 321 -14.59 -11.31 -8.86
N TRP A 322 -14.51 -12.35 -9.71
CA TRP A 322 -13.30 -13.18 -9.81
C TRP A 322 -12.07 -12.39 -10.27
N LYS A 323 -12.26 -11.31 -11.04
CA LYS A 323 -11.15 -10.45 -11.48
C LYS A 323 -10.31 -9.95 -10.31
N GLU A 324 -10.97 -9.61 -9.21
CA GLU A 324 -10.33 -9.14 -7.99
C GLU A 324 -9.88 -10.32 -7.11
N GLN A 325 -10.79 -11.25 -6.80
CA GLN A 325 -10.48 -12.41 -5.94
C GLN A 325 -9.34 -13.26 -6.48
N GLY A 326 -9.27 -13.42 -7.81
CA GLY A 326 -8.20 -14.14 -8.47
C GLY A 326 -6.83 -13.46 -8.33
N VAL A 327 -6.77 -12.14 -8.26
CA VAL A 327 -5.53 -11.39 -7.97
C VAL A 327 -5.10 -11.63 -6.52
N TYR A 328 -6.03 -11.65 -5.57
CA TYR A 328 -5.73 -12.00 -4.18
C TYR A 328 -5.16 -13.42 -4.07
N ILE A 329 -5.79 -14.40 -4.70
CA ILE A 329 -5.29 -15.79 -4.74
C ILE A 329 -3.91 -15.88 -5.38
N ALA A 330 -3.71 -15.24 -6.54
CA ALA A 330 -2.41 -15.25 -7.22
C ALA A 330 -1.31 -14.63 -6.35
N GLY A 331 -1.57 -13.46 -5.76
CA GLY A 331 -0.62 -12.77 -4.91
C GLY A 331 -0.23 -13.58 -3.67
N THR A 332 -1.21 -14.20 -3.00
CA THR A 332 -0.94 -15.05 -1.84
C THR A 332 -0.17 -16.31 -2.23
N ASN A 333 -0.51 -16.95 -3.37
CA ASN A 333 0.24 -18.09 -3.91
C ASN A 333 1.72 -17.73 -4.13
N ILE A 334 1.98 -16.56 -4.74
CA ILE A 334 3.34 -16.05 -4.92
C ILE A 334 4.03 -15.85 -3.57
N SER A 335 3.36 -15.23 -2.60
CA SER A 335 3.95 -15.09 -1.26
C SER A 335 4.31 -16.43 -0.64
N GLY A 336 3.49 -17.47 -0.85
CA GLY A 336 3.79 -18.85 -0.45
C GLY A 336 5.01 -19.44 -1.14
N LEU A 337 5.22 -19.19 -2.44
CA LEU A 337 6.44 -19.61 -3.16
C LEU A 337 7.71 -19.00 -2.56
N PHE A 338 7.61 -17.77 -2.03
CA PHE A 338 8.69 -17.08 -1.33
C PHE A 338 8.73 -17.41 0.17
N ASP A 339 8.04 -18.46 0.63
CA ASP A 339 7.91 -18.85 2.05
C ASP A 339 7.56 -17.65 2.95
N TYR A 340 6.69 -16.77 2.46
CA TYR A 340 6.30 -15.51 3.11
C TYR A 340 7.50 -14.67 3.58
N ARG A 341 8.56 -14.66 2.77
CA ARG A 341 9.85 -14.03 3.07
C ARG A 341 10.52 -14.59 4.33
N ALA A 342 10.47 -15.90 4.55
CA ALA A 342 11.36 -16.55 5.49
C ALA A 342 12.83 -16.35 5.03
N ASP A 343 13.75 -16.22 5.98
CA ASP A 343 15.16 -15.99 5.68
C ASP A 343 15.80 -17.18 4.96
N ASN A 344 15.26 -18.38 5.15
CA ASN A 344 15.65 -19.61 4.48
C ASN A 344 14.79 -19.94 3.25
N SER A 345 14.07 -18.97 2.67
CA SER A 345 13.28 -19.19 1.46
C SER A 345 14.17 -19.60 0.28
N THR A 346 14.04 -20.85 -0.15
CA THR A 346 14.84 -21.43 -1.25
C THR A 346 14.70 -20.64 -2.55
N LEU A 347 13.46 -20.30 -2.95
CA LEU A 347 13.24 -19.53 -4.17
C LEU A 347 13.90 -18.16 -4.10
N ARG A 348 13.78 -17.48 -2.95
CA ARG A 348 14.42 -16.18 -2.74
C ARG A 348 15.94 -16.29 -2.89
N LEU A 349 16.56 -17.24 -2.20
CA LEU A 349 18.01 -17.47 -2.26
C LEU A 349 18.48 -17.78 -3.69
N LEU A 350 17.73 -18.62 -4.43
CA LEU A 350 18.03 -18.93 -5.82
C LEU A 350 17.99 -17.69 -6.72
N LEU A 351 17.00 -16.81 -6.54
CA LEU A 351 16.86 -15.58 -7.33
C LEU A 351 17.91 -14.54 -6.95
N GLU A 352 18.27 -14.42 -5.67
CA GLU A 352 19.37 -13.55 -5.21
C GLU A 352 20.71 -13.99 -5.82
N LEU A 353 21.01 -15.30 -5.82
CA LEU A 353 22.20 -15.86 -6.46
C LEU A 353 22.22 -15.61 -7.97
N HIS A 354 21.08 -15.77 -8.65
CA HIS A 354 20.97 -15.49 -10.07
C HIS A 354 21.21 -14.02 -10.41
N GLY A 355 20.69 -13.10 -9.58
CA GLY A 355 20.91 -11.66 -9.73
C GLY A 355 22.38 -11.26 -9.60
N ILE A 356 23.10 -11.84 -8.62
CA ILE A 356 24.54 -11.62 -8.43
C ILE A 356 25.32 -12.11 -9.66
N SER A 357 24.97 -13.29 -10.19
CA SER A 357 25.61 -13.87 -11.38
C SER A 357 25.42 -13.01 -12.64
N GLN A 358 24.28 -12.32 -12.79
CA GLN A 358 24.05 -11.43 -13.94
C GLN A 358 24.76 -10.09 -13.80
N GLN A 359 25.02 -9.61 -12.57
CA GLN A 359 25.68 -8.31 -12.32
C GLN A 359 27.21 -8.39 -12.23
N GLY A 360 27.81 -9.57 -12.45
CA GLY A 360 29.27 -9.76 -12.42
C GLY A 360 29.91 -9.53 -11.04
N GLY A 361 29.11 -9.55 -9.97
CA GLY A 361 29.59 -9.35 -8.60
C GLY A 361 30.22 -10.63 -8.03
N LEU A 362 31.33 -10.50 -7.30
CA LEU A 362 31.83 -11.58 -6.45
C LEU A 362 30.84 -11.82 -5.29
N PRO A 363 30.49 -13.08 -4.98
CA PRO A 363 29.62 -13.37 -3.84
C PRO A 363 30.28 -12.86 -2.56
N LYS A 364 29.56 -12.04 -1.78
CA LYS A 364 30.01 -11.65 -0.44
C LYS A 364 30.09 -12.91 0.42
N GLU A 365 31.27 -13.20 0.94
CA GLU A 365 31.61 -14.44 1.67
C GLU A 365 30.89 -14.62 3.01
N HIS A 366 29.86 -13.83 3.34
CA HIS A 366 29.18 -13.85 4.62
C HIS A 366 27.66 -13.79 4.44
N SER A 367 27.02 -14.96 4.28
CA SER A 367 25.89 -15.44 5.09
C SER A 367 25.04 -16.48 4.36
N HIS A 368 24.67 -17.53 5.10
CA HIS A 368 23.75 -18.61 4.77
C HIS A 368 24.31 -19.73 3.90
N ARG A 369 24.92 -20.71 4.59
CA ARG A 369 25.04 -22.09 4.13
C ARG A 369 23.66 -22.54 3.61
N PRO A 370 23.55 -23.13 2.41
CA PRO A 370 22.28 -23.65 1.92
C PRO A 370 21.69 -24.62 2.96
N PRO A 371 20.38 -24.55 3.26
CA PRO A 371 19.78 -25.45 4.24
C PRO A 371 19.94 -26.94 3.82
N PRO A 372 19.70 -27.90 4.71
CA PRO A 372 19.72 -29.33 4.36
C PRO A 372 18.59 -29.67 3.36
N ALA A 373 18.92 -30.47 2.34
CA ALA A 373 18.08 -30.75 1.17
C ALA A 373 16.70 -31.37 1.47
N SER A 374 16.49 -31.96 2.64
CA SER A 374 15.25 -32.69 3.00
C SER A 374 14.09 -31.80 3.42
N ASP A 375 14.34 -30.68 4.12
CA ASP A 375 13.29 -29.73 4.55
C ASP A 375 13.04 -28.61 3.51
N ILE A 376 14.05 -28.34 2.67
CA ILE A 376 13.99 -27.38 1.55
C ILE A 376 12.93 -27.76 0.50
N ASP A 377 12.71 -29.06 0.35
CA ASP A 377 11.91 -29.63 -0.74
C ASP A 377 10.41 -29.56 -0.44
N PHE A 378 10.01 -29.64 0.82
CA PHE A 378 8.62 -29.82 1.20
C PHE A 378 7.75 -28.57 1.00
N SER A 379 8.04 -27.47 1.70
CA SER A 379 7.22 -26.26 1.64
C SER A 379 7.18 -25.64 0.24
N LEU A 380 8.32 -25.62 -0.45
CA LEU A 380 8.41 -25.09 -1.81
C LEU A 380 7.66 -25.99 -2.81
N SER A 381 7.82 -27.32 -2.72
CA SER A 381 7.07 -28.27 -3.56
C SER A 381 5.56 -28.06 -3.39
N LYS A 382 5.06 -28.02 -2.15
CA LYS A 382 3.62 -27.83 -1.87
C LYS A 382 3.12 -26.47 -2.36
N ALA A 383 3.86 -25.38 -2.11
CA ALA A 383 3.51 -24.05 -2.61
C ALA A 383 3.49 -24.02 -4.15
N LEU A 384 4.43 -24.70 -4.80
CA LEU A 384 4.49 -24.83 -6.25
C LEU A 384 3.31 -25.65 -6.79
N THR A 385 2.97 -26.77 -6.15
CA THR A 385 1.79 -27.58 -6.48
C THR A 385 0.50 -26.77 -6.36
N LEU A 386 0.29 -26.04 -5.26
CA LEU A 386 -0.88 -25.17 -5.09
C LEU A 386 -0.94 -24.09 -6.19
N THR A 387 0.17 -23.39 -6.42
CA THR A 387 0.23 -22.30 -7.41
C THR A 387 -0.07 -22.79 -8.83
N MET A 388 0.58 -23.89 -9.21
CA MET A 388 0.56 -24.41 -10.58
C MET A 388 -0.71 -25.19 -10.88
N SER A 389 -1.24 -25.95 -9.92
CA SER A 389 -2.55 -26.59 -10.07
C SER A 389 -3.67 -25.55 -10.18
N THR A 390 -3.65 -24.50 -9.36
CA THR A 390 -4.59 -23.38 -9.46
C THR A 390 -4.48 -22.69 -10.82
N LEU A 391 -3.26 -22.48 -11.34
CA LEU A 391 -3.05 -21.88 -12.66
C LEU A 391 -3.62 -22.76 -13.77
N SER A 392 -3.34 -24.06 -13.73
CA SER A 392 -3.86 -25.02 -14.70
C SER A 392 -5.38 -25.03 -14.75
N MET A 393 -6.05 -25.07 -13.59
CA MET A 393 -7.52 -25.05 -13.53
C MET A 393 -8.11 -23.78 -14.12
N VAL A 394 -7.50 -22.62 -13.84
CA VAL A 394 -7.97 -21.33 -14.34
C VAL A 394 -7.74 -21.21 -15.86
N LEU A 395 -6.61 -21.73 -16.37
CA LEU A 395 -6.31 -21.73 -17.81
C LEU A 395 -7.31 -22.57 -18.63
N ARG A 396 -7.94 -23.59 -18.03
CA ARG A 396 -8.96 -24.42 -18.71
C ARG A 396 -10.25 -23.68 -19.02
N ARG A 397 -10.49 -22.51 -18.40
CA ARG A 397 -11.70 -21.69 -18.63
C ARG A 397 -11.56 -20.86 -19.90
N ILE A 398 -11.56 -21.54 -21.05
CA ILE A 398 -11.38 -20.94 -22.38
C ILE A 398 -12.47 -19.90 -22.68
N GLY A 399 -12.06 -18.67 -22.98
CA GLY A 399 -12.95 -17.56 -23.34
C GLY A 399 -13.55 -16.79 -22.16
N ASP A 400 -13.30 -17.20 -20.91
CA ASP A 400 -13.76 -16.49 -19.72
C ASP A 400 -12.84 -15.29 -19.42
N LYS A 401 -13.24 -14.09 -19.85
CA LYS A 401 -12.45 -12.86 -19.64
C LYS A 401 -12.21 -12.53 -18.17
N ASN A 402 -13.01 -13.06 -17.25
CA ASN A 402 -12.87 -12.75 -15.82
C ASN A 402 -11.63 -13.39 -15.21
N VAL A 403 -11.07 -14.44 -15.84
CA VAL A 403 -9.90 -15.15 -15.32
C VAL A 403 -8.57 -14.49 -15.68
N LEU A 404 -8.57 -13.56 -16.64
CA LEU A 404 -7.36 -12.96 -17.20
C LEU A 404 -6.48 -12.25 -16.17
N PRO A 405 -6.99 -11.43 -15.23
CA PRO A 405 -6.15 -10.76 -14.23
C PRO A 405 -5.35 -11.75 -13.38
N ARG A 406 -5.98 -12.85 -12.97
CA ARG A 406 -5.33 -13.92 -12.20
C ARG A 406 -4.30 -14.70 -13.01
N VAL A 407 -4.48 -14.83 -14.32
CA VAL A 407 -3.50 -15.49 -15.21
C VAL A 407 -2.30 -14.57 -15.43
N HIS A 408 -2.54 -13.26 -15.60
CA HIS A 408 -1.49 -12.28 -15.85
C HIS A 408 -0.46 -12.20 -14.71
N VAL A 409 -0.90 -12.11 -13.45
CA VAL A 409 -0.03 -11.94 -12.27
C VAL A 409 1.11 -12.99 -12.17
N PRO A 410 0.84 -14.31 -12.18
CA PRO A 410 1.90 -15.31 -12.12
C PRO A 410 2.75 -15.33 -13.40
N LEU A 411 2.17 -15.11 -14.58
CA LEU A 411 2.91 -15.07 -15.84
C LEU A 411 3.91 -13.91 -15.88
N ALA A 412 3.54 -12.74 -15.37
CA ALA A 412 4.42 -11.59 -15.30
C ALA A 412 5.68 -11.91 -14.48
N ILE A 413 5.53 -12.46 -13.27
CA ILE A 413 6.67 -12.85 -12.42
C ILE A 413 7.52 -13.91 -13.07
N MET A 414 6.87 -14.94 -13.60
CA MET A 414 7.53 -16.04 -14.26
C MET A 414 8.34 -15.56 -15.48
N SER A 415 7.83 -14.57 -16.24
CA SER A 415 8.54 -13.96 -17.36
C SER A 415 9.74 -13.10 -16.93
N SER A 416 9.72 -12.51 -15.73
CA SER A 416 10.85 -11.74 -15.19
C SER A 416 12.00 -12.63 -14.73
N TYR A 417 11.75 -13.92 -14.47
CA TYR A 417 12.72 -14.87 -13.91
C TYR A 417 12.67 -16.22 -14.64
N THR A 418 12.53 -16.20 -15.97
CA THR A 418 12.19 -17.38 -16.77
C THR A 418 13.18 -18.53 -16.62
N SER A 419 14.49 -18.25 -16.62
CA SER A 419 15.54 -19.28 -16.49
C SER A 419 15.54 -19.96 -15.11
N PRO A 420 15.58 -19.23 -13.98
CA PRO A 420 15.41 -19.81 -12.65
C PRO A 420 14.12 -20.61 -12.47
N PHE A 421 12.99 -20.10 -12.96
CA PHE A 421 11.71 -20.80 -12.84
C PHE A 421 11.65 -22.07 -13.69
N ILE A 422 12.22 -22.09 -14.90
CA ILE A 422 12.30 -23.32 -15.72
C ILE A 422 13.15 -24.38 -15.01
N SER A 423 14.28 -23.99 -14.43
CA SER A 423 15.13 -24.91 -13.65
C SER A 423 14.35 -25.52 -12.48
N LEU A 424 13.64 -24.67 -11.72
CA LEU A 424 12.81 -25.08 -10.60
C LEU A 424 11.67 -26.01 -11.02
N LEU A 425 10.92 -25.67 -12.07
CA LEU A 425 9.81 -26.50 -12.52
C LEU A 425 10.27 -27.88 -12.98
N LYS A 426 11.46 -27.98 -13.58
CA LYS A 426 12.08 -29.25 -13.97
C LYS A 426 12.48 -30.09 -12.75
N SER A 427 13.03 -29.47 -11.69
CA SER A 427 13.45 -30.21 -10.49
C SER A 427 12.27 -30.79 -9.71
N PHE A 428 11.10 -30.15 -9.78
CA PHE A 428 9.89 -30.57 -9.05
C PHE A 428 8.89 -31.38 -9.89
N SER A 429 9.24 -31.79 -11.11
CA SER A 429 8.38 -32.59 -12.00
C SER A 429 6.97 -31.99 -12.20
N VAL A 430 6.90 -30.66 -12.27
CA VAL A 430 5.62 -29.94 -12.42
C VAL A 430 5.05 -30.13 -13.82
N CYS A 431 3.71 -30.08 -13.94
CA CYS A 431 2.94 -30.31 -15.16
C CYS A 431 3.68 -29.88 -16.46
N PRO A 432 3.94 -30.81 -17.41
CA PRO A 432 4.70 -30.52 -18.63
C PRO A 432 4.17 -29.33 -19.41
N SER A 433 2.85 -29.12 -19.43
CA SER A 433 2.20 -28.01 -20.13
C SER A 433 2.60 -26.63 -19.59
N ILE A 434 2.91 -26.52 -18.30
CA ILE A 434 3.40 -25.27 -17.70
C ILE A 434 4.88 -25.07 -18.03
N ILE A 435 5.67 -26.15 -18.06
CA ILE A 435 7.07 -26.09 -18.51
C ILE A 435 7.14 -25.66 -19.97
N THR A 436 6.24 -26.15 -20.83
CA THR A 436 6.12 -25.76 -22.23
C THR A 436 5.66 -24.31 -22.38
N LEU A 437 4.65 -23.87 -21.63
CA LEU A 437 4.21 -22.47 -21.55
C LEU A 437 5.39 -21.54 -21.22
N MET A 438 6.17 -21.91 -20.20
CA MET A 438 7.33 -21.14 -19.73
C MET A 438 8.49 -21.12 -20.70
N SER A 439 8.73 -22.26 -21.34
CA SER A 439 9.75 -22.38 -22.38
C SER A 439 9.33 -21.53 -23.61
N GLY A 440 8.05 -21.51 -23.98
CA GLY A 440 7.51 -20.60 -24.99
C GLY A 440 7.67 -19.12 -24.62
N LEU A 441 7.39 -18.74 -23.38
CA LEU A 441 7.61 -17.38 -22.86
C LEU A 441 9.09 -16.98 -22.90
N SER A 442 10.02 -17.91 -22.68
CA SER A 442 11.46 -17.64 -22.79
C SER A 442 11.94 -17.36 -24.21
N MET A 443 11.19 -17.81 -25.22
CA MET A 443 11.51 -17.64 -26.64
C MET A 443 10.87 -16.36 -27.22
N LEU A 444 9.95 -15.72 -26.50
CA LEU A 444 9.41 -14.42 -26.89
C LEU A 444 10.50 -13.36 -26.64
N PRO A 445 10.78 -12.46 -27.60
CA PRO A 445 11.72 -11.37 -27.38
C PRO A 445 11.23 -10.53 -26.21
N THR A 446 11.99 -10.52 -25.11
CA THR A 446 11.77 -9.57 -24.02
C THR A 446 11.97 -8.17 -24.60
N ALA A 447 10.89 -7.43 -24.84
CA ALA A 447 10.96 -6.01 -25.08
C ALA A 447 11.53 -5.37 -23.81
N THR A 448 12.84 -5.19 -23.78
CA THR A 448 13.52 -4.41 -22.75
C THR A 448 13.11 -2.97 -22.95
N ALA A 449 12.14 -2.50 -22.15
CA ALA A 449 12.01 -1.07 -21.90
C ALA A 449 13.27 -0.63 -21.16
N LEU A 450 14.34 -0.31 -21.90
CA LEU A 450 15.48 0.40 -21.35
C LEU A 450 14.96 1.77 -20.90
N PRO A 451 15.22 2.21 -19.66
CA PRO A 451 15.07 3.62 -19.33
C PRO A 451 16.03 4.38 -20.25
N LEU A 452 15.51 5.28 -21.09
CA LEU A 452 16.35 6.29 -21.72
C LEU A 452 16.95 7.13 -20.60
N LEU A 453 18.21 6.83 -20.25
CA LEU A 453 19.07 7.73 -19.49
C LEU A 453 19.32 8.95 -20.38
N THR A 454 18.45 9.96 -20.30
CA THR A 454 18.75 11.29 -20.80
C THR A 454 19.72 11.97 -19.81
N PRO A 455 20.84 12.55 -20.28
CA PRO A 455 21.70 13.37 -19.44
C PRO A 455 20.93 14.53 -18.83
N GLU A 456 21.35 14.92 -17.63
CA GLU A 456 20.77 15.94 -16.75
C GLU A 456 20.22 17.19 -17.49
N ALA A 457 18.92 17.43 -17.32
CA ALA A 457 18.27 18.72 -17.55
C ALA A 457 17.45 19.08 -16.29
N PRO A 458 17.28 20.39 -15.98
CA PRO A 458 16.94 20.84 -14.64
C PRO A 458 15.49 20.57 -14.25
N VAL A 459 15.30 20.56 -12.93
CA VAL A 459 14.12 20.14 -12.17
C VAL A 459 12.87 20.95 -12.53
N GLU A 460 11.98 20.35 -13.32
CA GLU A 460 10.55 20.66 -13.36
C GLU A 460 9.71 19.37 -13.44
N GLU A 461 8.65 19.33 -12.63
CA GLU A 461 7.60 18.31 -12.50
C GLU A 461 7.85 16.90 -13.06
N LYS A 462 8.32 15.98 -12.19
CA LYS A 462 8.15 14.54 -12.43
C LYS A 462 6.69 14.15 -12.22
N ARG A 463 5.85 14.36 -13.23
CA ARG A 463 4.69 13.52 -13.47
C ARG A 463 5.16 12.34 -14.30
N THR A 464 5.14 11.13 -13.74
CA THR A 464 5.35 9.91 -14.52
C THR A 464 4.19 9.76 -15.50
N THR A 465 4.34 10.31 -16.70
CA THR A 465 3.50 9.96 -17.85
C THR A 465 3.93 8.58 -18.31
N TYR A 466 3.19 7.54 -17.92
CA TYR A 466 3.17 6.31 -18.68
C TYR A 466 2.47 6.62 -20.00
N SER A 467 3.23 6.81 -21.07
CA SER A 467 2.71 6.76 -22.43
C SER A 467 3.44 5.67 -23.18
N ASP A 468 2.94 4.44 -23.03
CA ASP A 468 2.96 3.49 -24.14
C ASP A 468 1.94 2.38 -23.86
N ASP A 469 0.66 2.63 -24.19
CA ASP A 469 -0.38 1.60 -24.19
C ASP A 469 -0.03 0.42 -25.12
N SER A 470 0.90 0.64 -26.06
CA SER A 470 1.39 -0.40 -26.98
C SER A 470 2.12 -1.53 -26.27
N ILE A 471 2.92 -1.27 -25.24
CA ILE A 471 3.70 -2.31 -24.52
C ILE A 471 2.76 -3.22 -23.72
N GLY A 472 1.71 -2.65 -23.12
CA GLY A 472 0.65 -3.40 -22.48
C GLY A 472 -0.06 -4.32 -23.47
N ASP A 473 -0.38 -3.80 -24.65
CA ASP A 473 -1.01 -4.57 -25.72
C ASP A 473 -0.11 -5.68 -26.28
N TRP A 474 1.21 -5.48 -26.36
CA TRP A 474 2.18 -6.52 -26.74
C TRP A 474 2.28 -7.66 -25.72
N ILE A 475 2.33 -7.32 -24.43
CA ILE A 475 2.39 -8.31 -23.35
C ILE A 475 1.07 -9.07 -23.25
N ILE A 476 -0.06 -8.38 -23.39
CA ILE A 476 -1.39 -9.00 -23.40
C ILE A 476 -1.54 -9.89 -24.64
N SER A 477 -1.13 -9.43 -25.82
CA SER A 477 -1.18 -10.22 -27.06
C SER A 477 -0.27 -11.44 -27.01
N GLY A 478 0.94 -11.30 -26.45
CA GLY A 478 1.86 -12.41 -26.22
C GLY A 478 1.32 -13.43 -25.21
N ALA A 479 0.74 -12.96 -24.11
CA ALA A 479 0.10 -13.83 -23.11
C ALA A 479 -1.16 -14.53 -23.67
N VAL A 480 -1.94 -13.85 -24.52
CA VAL A 480 -3.10 -14.42 -25.22
C VAL A 480 -2.66 -15.45 -26.26
N LEU A 481 -1.57 -15.21 -27.00
CA LEU A 481 -0.99 -16.17 -27.94
C LEU A 481 -0.49 -17.42 -27.24
N VAL A 482 0.24 -17.26 -26.14
CA VAL A 482 0.73 -18.33 -25.29
C VAL A 482 -0.44 -19.09 -24.66
N TYR A 483 -1.49 -18.39 -24.24
CA TYR A 483 -2.76 -18.98 -23.78
C TYR A 483 -3.46 -19.79 -24.87
N LEU A 484 -3.56 -19.28 -26.11
CA LEU A 484 -4.18 -19.98 -27.24
C LEU A 484 -3.37 -21.22 -27.65
N ALA A 485 -2.04 -21.12 -27.65
CA ALA A 485 -1.14 -22.25 -27.93
C ALA A 485 -1.28 -23.35 -26.86
N VAL A 486 -1.41 -22.97 -25.59
CA VAL A 486 -1.60 -23.92 -24.48
C VAL A 486 -3.02 -24.48 -24.43
N ALA A 487 -4.04 -23.70 -24.77
CA ALA A 487 -5.42 -24.16 -24.92
C ALA A 487 -5.57 -25.17 -26.09
N TYR A 488 -4.80 -25.01 -27.16
CA TYR A 488 -4.72 -25.98 -28.27
C TYR A 488 -4.03 -27.29 -27.87
N TRP A 489 -3.03 -27.21 -26.99
CA TRP A 489 -2.27 -28.39 -26.54
C TRP A 489 -2.90 -29.18 -25.40
N LEU A 490 -3.70 -28.52 -24.54
CA LEU A 490 -4.26 -29.12 -23.33
C LEU A 490 -5.57 -29.90 -23.54
N ASP A 491 -6.33 -29.65 -24.62
CA ASP A 491 -7.59 -30.35 -24.88
C ASP A 491 -7.60 -31.00 -26.28
N PRO A 492 -7.66 -32.34 -26.37
CA PRO A 492 -7.80 -33.04 -27.65
C PRO A 492 -9.02 -32.59 -28.46
N LYS A 493 -10.08 -32.06 -27.82
CA LYS A 493 -11.31 -31.59 -28.46
C LYS A 493 -11.19 -30.19 -29.08
N THR A 494 -10.17 -29.41 -28.73
CA THR A 494 -9.92 -28.05 -29.28
C THR A 494 -8.93 -28.03 -30.44
N ARG A 495 -8.43 -29.19 -30.89
CA ARG A 495 -7.62 -29.35 -32.12
C ARG A 495 -8.43 -29.12 -33.41
N LYS A 496 -9.14 -27.99 -33.49
CA LYS A 496 -9.82 -27.55 -34.71
C LYS A 496 -8.82 -26.78 -35.57
N LEU A 497 -8.84 -27.06 -36.88
CA LEU A 497 -7.97 -26.42 -37.88
C LEU A 497 -8.06 -24.87 -37.83
N SER A 498 -9.22 -24.34 -37.44
CA SER A 498 -9.46 -22.90 -37.30
C SER A 498 -8.65 -22.26 -36.16
N LEU A 499 -8.44 -22.96 -35.04
CA LEU A 499 -7.66 -22.45 -33.91
C LEU A 499 -6.16 -22.46 -34.24
N ALA A 500 -5.68 -23.50 -34.92
CA ALA A 500 -4.33 -23.54 -35.49
C ALA A 500 -4.12 -22.40 -36.50
N GLY A 501 -5.11 -22.14 -37.36
CA GLY A 501 -5.11 -21.02 -38.30
C GLY A 501 -5.08 -19.66 -37.61
N SER A 502 -5.83 -19.46 -36.53
CA SER A 502 -5.79 -18.22 -35.74
C SER A 502 -4.45 -18.02 -35.02
N VAL A 503 -3.85 -19.10 -34.49
CA VAL A 503 -2.52 -19.05 -33.86
C VAL A 503 -1.44 -18.72 -34.91
N ILE A 504 -1.47 -19.37 -36.07
CA ILE A 504 -0.54 -19.11 -37.19
C ILE A 504 -0.74 -17.69 -37.74
N SER A 505 -1.98 -17.24 -37.93
CA SER A 505 -2.28 -15.90 -38.41
C SER A 505 -1.82 -14.83 -37.43
N ALA A 506 -1.99 -15.06 -36.12
CA ALA A 506 -1.59 -14.11 -35.10
C ALA A 506 -0.06 -14.09 -34.88
N THR A 507 0.62 -15.23 -34.94
CA THR A 507 2.10 -15.26 -34.92
C THR A 507 2.69 -14.65 -36.19
N PHE A 508 2.08 -14.85 -37.35
CA PHE A 508 2.47 -14.20 -38.60
C PHE A 508 2.24 -12.68 -38.57
N TRP A 509 1.15 -12.22 -37.95
CA TRP A 509 0.89 -10.78 -37.78
C TRP A 509 1.91 -10.11 -36.83
N VAL A 510 2.24 -10.77 -35.72
CA VAL A 510 3.30 -10.32 -34.79
C VAL A 510 4.67 -10.30 -35.46
N ALA A 511 4.99 -11.29 -36.29
CA ALA A 511 6.24 -11.34 -37.06
C ALA A 511 6.31 -10.26 -38.15
N MET A 512 5.21 -10.00 -38.86
CA MET A 512 5.14 -8.97 -39.91
C MET A 512 5.25 -7.55 -39.36
N VAL A 513 4.71 -7.28 -38.18
CA VAL A 513 4.87 -5.97 -37.50
C VAL A 513 6.27 -5.80 -36.91
N SER A 514 7.00 -6.91 -36.66
CA SER A 514 8.38 -6.92 -36.19
C SER A 514 9.41 -6.64 -37.30
N GLU A 515 9.08 -6.81 -38.58
CA GLU A 515 10.03 -6.67 -39.71
C GLU A 515 9.67 -5.55 -40.71
N GLY A 516 8.64 -4.74 -40.45
CA GLY A 516 8.23 -3.65 -41.35
C GLY A 516 8.61 -2.26 -40.83
N ASP A 517 9.21 -1.44 -41.71
CA ASP A 517 9.48 -0.01 -41.50
C ASP A 517 8.33 0.71 -40.78
N ARG A 518 8.70 1.54 -39.80
CA ARG A 518 7.78 2.42 -39.05
C ARG A 518 6.93 3.23 -40.03
N PRO A 519 5.60 3.07 -40.07
CA PRO A 519 4.76 4.05 -40.71
C PRO A 519 4.69 5.27 -39.78
N GLU A 520 5.25 6.39 -40.21
CA GLU A 520 4.95 7.70 -39.63
C GLU A 520 3.45 7.98 -39.84
N PHE A 521 2.67 7.88 -38.77
CA PHE A 521 1.31 8.40 -38.78
C PHE A 521 1.33 9.86 -38.31
N PRO A 522 0.74 10.80 -39.09
CA PRO A 522 0.61 12.20 -38.67
C PRO A 522 -0.24 12.29 -37.40
N SER A 523 0.26 13.03 -36.42
CA SER A 523 -0.36 13.26 -35.13
C SER A 523 -1.57 14.18 -35.24
N ASP A 524 -2.71 13.71 -35.73
CA ASP A 524 -3.95 14.49 -35.66
C ASP A 524 -5.19 13.60 -35.57
N TYR A 525 -5.38 12.92 -34.44
CA TYR A 525 -6.70 12.52 -33.97
C TYR A 525 -6.74 12.54 -32.45
N ARG A 526 -7.11 13.70 -31.88
CA ARG A 526 -7.64 13.79 -30.51
C ARG A 526 -9.12 13.41 -30.55
N TRP A 527 -9.51 12.37 -29.83
CA TRP A 527 -10.92 12.11 -29.54
C TRP A 527 -11.45 13.13 -28.53
N LYS A 528 -12.58 13.75 -28.87
CA LYS A 528 -13.42 14.54 -27.95
C LYS A 528 -14.21 13.63 -27.02
#